data_AF-A0A6F9DP32-F1
#
_entry.id   AF-A0A6F9DP32-F1
#
_cell.length_a   1.000
_cell.length_b   1.000
_cell.length_c   1.000
_cell.angle_alpha   90.00
_cell.angle_beta   90.00
_cell.angle_gamma   90.00
#
_symmetry.space_group_name_H-M   'P 1'
#
loop_
_entity.id
_entity.type
_entity.pdbx_description
1 polymer ?
#
loop_
_entity_poly.entity_id
_entity_poly.type
_entity_poly.pdbx_seq_one_letter_code
_entity_poly.pdbx_strand_id
1 'polypeptide(L)'
;MSDQQQSNLKDDDVIILTSPPPENEEDSESIEEEIQEETEDSDPEEPDQKQQLSENNARLSDDLANSNNNCEFVETQNAANLRAKQKLSSKQSEKTVLINGTNGTSTADQHQEEDFTMPGLEAVYCPKATMRDLAEPMFDVWRLDRDSMVDHIEYMYHDLGIVRAWRIPRATLRMFLLGVRERYQDNPYHNFKHCFCVTQMAYSMVCKLRLRGSVSVDYLGALLTAAVCHDVDHPGLNNAYHSHARTPLAILYNYKSILEQHHFAVTCRILSNKERNIFRNVNNRDEVLTNVGELILATDLARHKDVMETYARNVDDGFDFKNNGHVLSVLKIIIKCADVSNEVRPETVAGPWVERLFAEYSEQSAREKRERLPVTPYMDPDIVNVAESQENFIRGIMLPMYDELCKLIVDARLFYINPLYEALTRYEVQSMRERGI
;
A
#
# COMPACT_ATOMS: atom_id res chain seq x y z
N MET A 1 -27.78 -52.14 29.27
CA MET A 1 -26.67 -52.60 28.41
C MET A 1 -27.23 -52.65 26.99
N SER A 2 -26.60 -51.87 26.11
CA SER A 2 -26.68 -51.89 24.63
C SER A 2 -28.07 -51.88 23.97
N ASP A 3 -28.54 -50.66 23.66
CA ASP A 3 -29.45 -50.42 22.53
C ASP A 3 -28.62 -50.33 21.24
N GLN A 4 -28.89 -51.22 20.29
CA GLN A 4 -28.30 -51.19 18.95
C GLN A 4 -29.20 -50.41 18.00
N GLN A 5 -28.58 -49.43 17.36
CA GLN A 5 -29.09 -48.62 16.26
C GLN A 5 -29.33 -49.47 15.00
N GLN A 6 -30.45 -49.23 14.32
CA GLN A 6 -30.54 -49.23 12.86
C GLN A 6 -31.87 -48.59 12.43
N SER A 7 -31.82 -47.34 11.96
CA SER A 7 -32.95 -46.69 11.29
C SER A 7 -32.46 -45.73 10.20
N ASN A 8 -32.73 -46.14 8.95
CA ASN A 8 -33.06 -45.37 7.76
C ASN A 8 -32.41 -44.00 7.52
N LEU A 9 -31.45 -44.01 6.60
CA LEU A 9 -31.04 -42.88 5.77
C LEU A 9 -32.19 -42.49 4.83
N LYS A 10 -32.45 -41.19 4.69
CA LYS A 10 -33.18 -40.59 3.57
C LYS A 10 -32.22 -39.65 2.85
N ASP A 11 -32.01 -39.92 1.58
CA ASP A 11 -31.11 -39.23 0.67
C ASP A 11 -31.67 -37.87 0.21
N ASP A 12 -30.70 -37.00 -0.08
CA ASP A 12 -30.77 -35.63 -0.53
C ASP A 12 -31.42 -35.45 -1.93
N ASP A 13 -32.10 -34.31 -2.08
CA ASP A 13 -32.66 -33.79 -3.33
C ASP A 13 -31.56 -33.42 -4.34
N VAL A 14 -31.50 -34.18 -5.43
CA VAL A 14 -30.72 -33.87 -6.64
C VAL A 14 -31.62 -33.11 -7.62
N ILE A 15 -31.33 -31.83 -7.86
CA ILE A 15 -31.97 -31.04 -8.92
C ILE A 15 -31.16 -31.19 -10.22
N ILE A 16 -31.74 -31.92 -11.17
CA ILE A 16 -31.26 -32.07 -12.55
C ILE A 16 -31.82 -30.91 -13.39
N LEU A 17 -30.94 -30.08 -13.94
CA LEU A 17 -31.29 -29.08 -14.97
C LEU A 17 -31.21 -29.74 -16.35
N THR A 18 -32.35 -29.86 -17.02
CA THR A 18 -32.47 -30.33 -18.41
C THR A 18 -32.44 -29.15 -19.39
N SER A 19 -31.65 -29.27 -20.46
CA SER A 19 -31.55 -28.31 -21.58
C SER A 19 -32.82 -28.24 -22.45
N PRO A 20 -33.15 -27.09 -23.07
CA PRO A 20 -34.22 -26.99 -24.06
C PRO A 20 -33.75 -27.34 -25.50
N PRO A 21 -34.67 -27.73 -26.40
CA PRO A 21 -34.35 -28.19 -27.77
C PRO A 21 -34.15 -27.03 -28.76
N PRO A 22 -33.63 -27.29 -29.98
CA PRO A 22 -33.35 -26.26 -30.98
C PRO A 22 -34.51 -26.07 -31.95
N GLU A 23 -34.79 -24.82 -32.36
CA GLU A 23 -35.65 -24.52 -33.52
C GLU A 23 -34.97 -23.49 -34.45
N ASN A 24 -34.61 -24.02 -35.62
CA ASN A 24 -34.43 -23.53 -36.99
C ASN A 24 -34.30 -22.04 -37.35
N GLU A 25 -33.31 -21.80 -38.22
CA GLU A 25 -33.17 -20.71 -39.19
C GLU A 25 -34.25 -20.79 -40.29
N GLU A 26 -34.85 -19.64 -40.66
CA GLU A 26 -35.10 -19.15 -42.03
C GLU A 26 -36.06 -17.93 -41.98
N ASP A 27 -35.54 -16.77 -42.37
CA ASP A 27 -36.13 -15.83 -43.36
C ASP A 27 -35.70 -14.37 -43.10
N SER A 28 -34.84 -13.92 -44.00
CA SER A 28 -34.47 -12.55 -44.27
C SER A 28 -35.52 -11.84 -45.13
N GLU A 29 -35.64 -10.52 -44.93
CA GLU A 29 -36.14 -9.47 -45.83
C GLU A 29 -37.39 -8.72 -45.32
N SER A 30 -37.33 -7.40 -45.52
CA SER A 30 -38.33 -6.35 -45.28
C SER A 30 -38.53 -5.91 -43.83
N ILE A 31 -37.99 -4.73 -43.49
CA ILE A 31 -38.73 -3.51 -43.11
C ILE A 31 -37.66 -2.40 -42.96
N GLU A 32 -37.16 -1.93 -44.11
CA GLU A 32 -36.76 -0.54 -44.29
C GLU A 32 -38.00 0.17 -44.82
N GLU A 33 -38.77 0.82 -43.94
CA GLU A 33 -39.75 1.90 -44.22
C GLU A 33 -40.73 1.99 -43.04
N GLU A 34 -40.36 2.74 -42.01
CA GLU A 34 -41.30 3.48 -41.16
C GLU A 34 -40.52 4.51 -40.34
N ILE A 35 -39.92 5.47 -41.07
CA ILE A 35 -39.55 6.78 -40.52
C ILE A 35 -40.49 7.77 -41.18
N GLN A 36 -41.62 8.06 -40.55
CA GLN A 36 -42.33 9.33 -40.64
C GLN A 36 -43.53 9.34 -39.69
N GLU A 37 -43.69 10.47 -39.01
CA GLU A 37 -44.82 10.87 -38.15
C GLU A 37 -44.89 10.24 -36.74
N GLU A 38 -44.14 10.87 -35.81
CA GLU A 38 -44.70 11.32 -34.53
C GLU A 38 -43.72 12.33 -33.90
N THR A 39 -43.82 13.59 -34.33
CA THR A 39 -43.25 14.75 -33.62
C THR A 39 -44.41 15.57 -33.09
N GLU A 40 -44.65 15.53 -31.78
CA GLU A 40 -45.23 16.61 -30.94
C GLU A 40 -45.55 16.05 -29.54
N ASP A 41 -44.53 15.92 -28.69
CA ASP A 41 -44.53 16.39 -27.29
C ASP A 41 -43.24 15.92 -26.59
N SER A 42 -42.24 16.80 -26.51
CA SER A 42 -41.17 16.66 -25.53
C SER A 42 -40.60 18.04 -25.21
N ASP A 43 -40.65 18.40 -23.94
CA ASP A 43 -40.05 19.58 -23.34
C ASP A 43 -38.63 19.87 -23.87
N PRO A 44 -38.22 21.14 -23.99
CA PRO A 44 -36.87 21.48 -24.40
C PRO A 44 -35.86 21.05 -23.31
N GLU A 45 -35.07 20.01 -23.60
CA GLU A 45 -33.89 19.66 -22.81
C GLU A 45 -32.95 20.88 -22.68
N GLU A 46 -32.61 21.23 -21.44
CA GLU A 46 -31.71 22.34 -21.11
C GLU A 46 -30.33 22.17 -21.79
N PRO A 47 -29.78 23.22 -22.43
CA PRO A 47 -28.45 23.19 -23.04
C PRO A 47 -27.31 22.90 -22.05
N ASP A 48 -27.56 23.00 -20.74
CA ASP A 48 -26.58 22.77 -19.67
C ASP A 48 -26.14 21.31 -19.53
N GLN A 49 -26.98 20.31 -19.86
CA GLN A 49 -26.59 18.90 -19.67
C GLN A 49 -25.64 18.38 -20.77
N LYS A 50 -25.84 18.79 -22.03
CA LYS A 50 -24.89 18.47 -23.11
C LYS A 50 -23.57 19.20 -22.93
N GLN A 51 -23.60 20.42 -22.41
CA GLN A 51 -22.39 21.18 -22.09
C GLN A 51 -21.64 20.57 -20.89
N GLN A 52 -22.35 20.14 -19.84
CA GLN A 52 -21.74 19.42 -18.71
C GLN A 52 -21.17 18.06 -19.12
N LEU A 53 -21.85 17.29 -19.98
CA LEU A 53 -21.33 16.02 -20.50
C LEU A 53 -20.09 16.22 -21.39
N SER A 54 -20.08 17.29 -22.21
CA SER A 54 -18.94 17.71 -23.02
C SER A 54 -17.75 18.14 -22.15
N GLU A 55 -17.98 18.96 -21.12
CA GLU A 55 -16.95 19.42 -20.19
C GLU A 55 -16.42 18.29 -19.30
N ASN A 56 -17.28 17.34 -18.89
CA ASN A 56 -16.88 16.15 -18.15
C ASN A 56 -16.05 15.18 -19.03
N ASN A 57 -16.41 15.01 -20.30
CA ASN A 57 -15.62 14.20 -21.24
C ASN A 57 -14.26 14.84 -21.58
N ALA A 58 -14.19 16.18 -21.68
CA ALA A 58 -12.94 16.90 -21.86
C ALA A 58 -12.03 16.78 -20.61
N ARG A 59 -12.60 16.91 -19.40
CA ARG A 59 -11.86 16.71 -18.15
C ARG A 59 -11.39 15.25 -17.95
N LEU A 60 -12.22 14.28 -18.33
CA LEU A 60 -11.84 12.85 -18.34
C LEU A 60 -10.68 12.57 -19.30
N SER A 61 -10.64 13.24 -20.47
CA SER A 61 -9.53 13.14 -21.41
C SER A 61 -8.23 13.75 -20.86
N ASP A 62 -8.32 14.87 -20.14
CA ASP A 62 -7.18 15.53 -19.48
C ASP A 62 -6.67 14.71 -18.26
N ASP A 63 -7.57 14.08 -17.51
CA ASP A 63 -7.23 13.21 -16.37
C ASP A 63 -6.61 11.87 -16.83
N LEU A 64 -7.10 11.29 -17.94
CA LEU A 64 -6.48 10.13 -18.61
C LEU A 64 -5.09 10.47 -19.16
N ALA A 65 -4.90 11.68 -19.69
CA ALA A 65 -3.59 12.16 -20.12
C ALA A 65 -2.63 12.35 -18.94
N ASN A 66 -3.09 12.87 -17.80
CA ASN A 66 -2.28 13.03 -16.60
C ASN A 66 -1.90 11.71 -15.92
N SER A 67 -2.77 10.68 -15.99
CA SER A 67 -2.45 9.33 -15.52
C SER A 67 -1.33 8.67 -16.36
N ASN A 68 -1.35 8.87 -17.68
CA ASN A 68 -0.29 8.38 -18.58
C ASN A 68 1.02 9.18 -18.45
N ASN A 69 0.93 10.48 -18.16
CA ASN A 69 2.09 11.37 -18.01
C ASN A 69 2.94 11.11 -16.75
N ASN A 70 2.38 10.47 -15.71
CA ASN A 70 3.15 10.16 -14.50
C ASN A 70 4.19 9.04 -14.70
N CYS A 71 4.04 8.20 -15.74
CA CYS A 71 5.07 7.23 -16.13
C CYS A 71 6.17 7.89 -16.98
N GLU A 72 5.82 8.83 -17.87
CA GLU A 72 6.79 9.68 -18.58
C GLU A 72 7.54 10.65 -17.65
N PHE A 73 6.96 11.01 -16.49
CA PHE A 73 7.59 11.84 -15.47
C PHE A 73 8.83 11.19 -14.84
N VAL A 74 8.83 9.86 -14.71
CA VAL A 74 9.98 9.07 -14.22
C VAL A 74 11.12 9.13 -15.25
N GLU A 75 10.82 9.06 -16.54
CA GLU A 75 11.82 9.14 -17.62
C GLU A 75 12.38 10.55 -17.81
N THR A 76 11.53 11.58 -17.73
CA THR A 76 11.96 12.99 -17.89
C THR A 76 12.76 13.52 -16.69
N GLN A 77 12.45 13.12 -15.45
CA GLN A 77 13.30 13.45 -14.29
C GLN A 77 14.65 12.74 -14.33
N ASN A 78 14.71 11.50 -14.82
CA ASN A 78 15.97 10.76 -14.98
C ASN A 78 16.94 11.45 -15.95
N ALA A 79 16.43 11.98 -17.07
CA ALA A 79 17.23 12.76 -18.02
C ALA A 79 17.74 14.10 -17.42
N ALA A 80 16.95 14.75 -16.57
CA ALA A 80 17.35 16.00 -15.89
C ALA A 80 18.41 15.76 -14.80
N ASN A 81 18.29 14.68 -14.03
CA ASN A 81 19.23 14.32 -12.96
C ASN A 81 20.59 13.82 -13.50
N LEU A 82 20.61 13.14 -14.65
CA LEU A 82 21.85 12.77 -15.34
C LEU A 82 22.64 14.02 -15.80
N ARG A 83 21.94 15.05 -16.30
CA ARG A 83 22.52 16.34 -16.69
C ARG A 83 23.00 17.17 -15.50
N ALA A 84 22.34 17.06 -14.34
CA ALA A 84 22.79 17.69 -13.10
C ALA A 84 24.07 17.04 -12.53
N LYS A 85 24.19 15.70 -12.58
CA LYS A 85 25.39 14.97 -12.14
C LYS A 85 26.64 15.29 -12.98
N GLN A 86 26.49 15.49 -14.30
CA GLN A 86 27.62 15.93 -15.15
C GLN A 86 28.07 17.38 -14.85
N LYS A 87 27.18 18.24 -14.33
CA LYS A 87 27.51 19.61 -13.92
C LYS A 87 28.08 19.72 -12.49
N LEU A 88 27.79 18.78 -11.59
CA LEU A 88 28.37 18.77 -10.23
C LEU A 88 29.72 18.04 -10.16
N SER A 89 29.96 17.03 -11.00
CA SER A 89 31.27 16.35 -11.09
C SER A 89 32.40 17.27 -11.58
N SER A 90 32.09 18.44 -12.14
CA SER A 90 33.06 19.42 -12.63
C SER A 90 33.35 20.57 -11.66
N LYS A 91 32.80 20.55 -10.43
CA LYS A 91 32.97 21.64 -9.45
C LYS A 91 33.43 21.25 -8.04
N GLN A 92 33.75 19.99 -7.76
CA GLN A 92 34.34 19.56 -6.48
C GLN A 92 35.80 19.13 -6.63
N SER A 93 36.65 20.12 -6.91
CA SER A 93 38.07 20.08 -6.58
C SER A 93 38.42 21.44 -6.01
N GLU A 94 38.25 21.60 -4.69
CA GLU A 94 38.93 22.57 -3.80
C GLU A 94 38.11 22.86 -2.54
N LYS A 95 38.47 22.21 -1.43
CA LYS A 95 38.72 22.78 -0.09
C LYS A 95 38.45 21.76 1.01
N THR A 96 39.53 21.09 1.42
CA THR A 96 39.67 20.51 2.75
C THR A 96 40.50 21.50 3.56
N VAL A 97 39.97 22.07 4.65
CA VAL A 97 40.83 22.52 5.75
C VAL A 97 40.24 22.17 7.11
N LEU A 98 41.16 21.67 7.94
CA LEU A 98 41.10 21.19 9.31
C LEU A 98 40.61 22.25 10.31
N ILE A 99 39.90 21.81 11.36
CA ILE A 99 40.12 22.31 12.72
C ILE A 99 40.07 21.14 13.71
N ASN A 100 41.18 20.96 14.43
CA ASN A 100 41.37 20.02 15.55
C ASN A 100 40.81 20.59 16.87
N GLY A 101 40.27 19.69 17.70
CA GLY A 101 40.63 19.59 19.13
C GLY A 101 39.78 20.34 20.16
N THR A 102 39.12 19.59 21.04
CA THR A 102 39.38 19.61 22.49
C THR A 102 38.76 18.39 23.16
N ASN A 103 39.58 17.71 23.97
CA ASN A 103 39.23 16.55 24.77
C ASN A 103 38.34 16.96 25.94
N GLY A 104 37.24 16.24 26.13
CA GLY A 104 36.45 16.22 27.36
C GLY A 104 36.06 14.78 27.67
N THR A 105 36.72 14.20 28.67
CA THR A 105 36.36 12.91 29.27
C THR A 105 34.95 13.00 29.87
N SER A 106 34.01 12.21 29.38
CA SER A 106 32.74 11.96 30.05
C SER A 106 32.60 10.47 30.34
N THR A 107 32.26 10.20 31.59
CA THR A 107 32.10 8.91 32.24
C THR A 107 31.06 8.04 31.55
N ALA A 108 31.33 6.73 31.50
CA ALA A 108 30.42 5.71 31.02
C ALA A 108 29.17 5.62 31.92
N ASP A 109 28.02 6.05 31.40
CA ASP A 109 26.73 5.71 31.98
C ASP A 109 26.31 4.33 31.44
N GLN A 110 26.28 3.37 32.35
CA GLN A 110 25.66 2.07 32.14
C GLN A 110 24.14 2.27 32.13
N HIS A 111 23.54 2.37 30.96
CA HIS A 111 22.09 2.23 30.84
C HIS A 111 21.72 0.77 31.09
N GLN A 112 21.12 0.52 32.26
CA GLN A 112 20.40 -0.71 32.54
C GLN A 112 19.19 -0.77 31.62
N GLU A 113 19.13 -1.77 30.74
CA GLU A 113 17.91 -2.17 30.05
C GLU A 113 16.93 -2.68 31.10
N GLU A 114 15.91 -1.90 31.43
CA GLU A 114 14.80 -2.36 32.26
C GLU A 114 13.97 -3.39 31.47
N ASP A 115 13.87 -4.61 31.99
CA ASP A 115 13.01 -5.69 31.48
C ASP A 115 11.54 -5.30 31.68
N PHE A 116 10.94 -4.68 30.65
CA PHE A 116 9.59 -4.14 30.70
C PHE A 116 8.54 -5.23 30.48
N THR A 117 8.31 -6.10 31.46
CA THR A 117 7.16 -7.01 31.44
C THR A 117 5.87 -6.23 31.69
N MET A 118 5.17 -5.86 30.61
CA MET A 118 3.88 -5.17 30.66
C MET A 118 2.73 -6.15 30.95
N PRO A 119 1.85 -5.86 31.92
CA PRO A 119 0.65 -6.68 32.17
C PRO A 119 -0.22 -6.76 30.91
N GLY A 120 -0.48 -7.97 30.42
CA GLY A 120 -1.28 -8.24 29.22
C GLY A 120 -0.53 -8.86 28.03
N LEU A 121 0.81 -8.82 28.02
CA LEU A 121 1.63 -9.52 27.00
C LEU A 121 1.59 -11.05 27.17
N GLU A 122 1.41 -11.54 28.39
CA GLU A 122 1.35 -12.99 28.75
C GLU A 122 0.28 -13.76 27.98
N ALA A 123 -0.70 -13.03 27.42
CA ALA A 123 -1.84 -13.56 26.72
C ALA A 123 -1.57 -13.79 25.22
N VAL A 124 -0.60 -13.09 24.62
CA VAL A 124 -0.23 -13.21 23.19
C VAL A 124 0.97 -14.14 23.10
N TYR A 125 0.80 -15.34 22.54
CA TYR A 125 1.93 -16.25 22.33
C TYR A 125 2.74 -15.80 21.12
N CYS A 126 3.85 -15.10 21.38
CA CYS A 126 4.93 -14.90 20.42
C CYS A 126 6.25 -15.22 21.14
N PRO A 127 7.14 -16.06 20.59
CA PRO A 127 8.41 -16.35 21.26
C PRO A 127 9.21 -15.05 21.50
N LYS A 128 9.77 -14.87 22.71
CA LYS A 128 10.53 -13.64 23.07
C LYS A 128 11.66 -13.30 22.09
N ALA A 129 12.29 -14.30 21.46
CA ALA A 129 13.30 -14.08 20.42
C ALA A 129 12.68 -13.40 19.18
N THR A 130 11.53 -13.91 18.71
CA THR A 130 10.78 -13.38 17.57
C THR A 130 10.23 -11.96 17.82
N MET A 131 9.93 -11.60 19.08
CA MET A 131 9.47 -10.25 19.45
C MET A 131 10.54 -9.16 19.25
N ARG A 132 11.81 -9.46 19.57
CA ARG A 132 12.93 -8.53 19.36
C ARG A 132 13.23 -8.38 17.87
N ASP A 133 13.17 -9.49 17.14
CA ASP A 133 13.41 -9.52 15.69
C ASP A 133 12.32 -8.75 14.92
N LEU A 134 11.11 -8.63 15.47
CA LEU A 134 9.99 -7.95 14.82
C LEU A 134 10.22 -6.44 14.63
N ALA A 135 11.12 -5.83 15.40
CA ALA A 135 11.53 -4.44 15.23
C ALA A 135 12.68 -4.28 14.22
N GLU A 136 13.20 -5.38 13.65
CA GLU A 136 14.25 -5.34 12.64
C GLU A 136 13.64 -5.33 11.23
N PRO A 137 14.16 -4.51 10.30
CA PRO A 137 13.71 -4.53 8.90
C PRO A 137 14.03 -5.85 8.20
N MET A 138 15.00 -6.61 8.72
CA MET A 138 15.46 -7.88 8.17
C MET A 138 14.59 -9.08 8.56
N PHE A 139 13.47 -8.87 9.26
CA PHE A 139 12.58 -9.94 9.70
C PHE A 139 12.12 -10.84 8.53
N ASP A 140 12.27 -12.16 8.69
CA ASP A 140 11.89 -13.16 7.68
C ASP A 140 10.39 -13.46 7.76
N VAL A 141 9.62 -12.79 6.90
CA VAL A 141 8.16 -12.91 6.80
C VAL A 141 7.70 -14.25 6.22
N TRP A 142 8.56 -15.01 5.55
CA TRP A 142 8.18 -16.24 4.86
C TRP A 142 7.90 -17.39 5.82
N ARG A 143 8.52 -17.37 7.00
CA ARG A 143 8.37 -18.38 8.05
C ARG A 143 7.04 -18.35 8.79
N LEU A 144 6.28 -17.26 8.65
CA LEU A 144 5.00 -17.10 9.34
C LEU A 144 3.83 -17.61 8.50
N ASP A 145 2.94 -18.35 9.15
CA ASP A 145 1.59 -18.62 8.66
C ASP A 145 0.64 -17.45 8.98
N ARG A 146 -0.59 -17.52 8.46
CA ARG A 146 -1.58 -16.43 8.59
C ARG A 146 -2.07 -16.21 10.03
N ASP A 147 -2.11 -17.25 10.87
CA ASP A 147 -2.53 -17.13 12.27
C ASP A 147 -1.43 -16.45 13.09
N SER A 148 -0.19 -16.89 12.89
CA SER A 148 1.01 -16.30 13.50
C SER A 148 1.12 -14.82 13.12
N MET A 149 0.89 -14.43 11.86
CA MET A 149 0.89 -13.01 11.47
C MET A 149 -0.10 -12.18 12.29
N VAL A 150 -1.30 -12.70 12.56
CA VAL A 150 -2.30 -12.02 13.40
C VAL A 150 -1.78 -11.86 14.83
N ASP A 151 -1.14 -12.89 15.41
CA ASP A 151 -0.54 -12.82 16.75
C ASP A 151 0.55 -11.75 16.82
N HIS A 152 1.38 -11.63 15.78
CA HIS A 152 2.45 -10.62 15.72
C HIS A 152 1.89 -9.21 15.55
N ILE A 153 0.83 -9.02 14.76
CA ILE A 153 0.17 -7.71 14.67
C ILE A 153 -0.48 -7.35 16.01
N GLU A 154 -1.18 -8.30 16.67
CA GLU A 154 -1.75 -8.10 18.01
C GLU A 154 -0.66 -7.66 19.01
N TYR A 155 0.51 -8.29 18.97
CA TYR A 155 1.67 -7.88 19.76
C TYR A 155 2.08 -6.43 19.49
N MET A 156 2.21 -6.01 18.23
CA MET A 156 2.61 -4.63 17.90
C MET A 156 1.63 -3.59 18.48
N TYR A 157 0.33 -3.87 18.48
CA TYR A 157 -0.68 -3.01 19.13
C TYR A 157 -0.48 -2.90 20.65
N HIS A 158 -0.12 -4.01 21.29
CA HIS A 158 0.18 -4.03 22.72
C HIS A 158 1.47 -3.27 23.04
N ASP A 159 2.54 -3.54 22.29
CA ASP A 159 3.88 -3.01 22.55
C ASP A 159 3.97 -1.50 22.29
N LEU A 160 3.26 -0.99 21.28
CA LEU A 160 3.11 0.46 21.06
C LEU A 160 2.18 1.14 22.07
N GLY A 161 1.61 0.40 23.03
CA GLY A 161 0.72 0.93 24.06
C GLY A 161 -0.69 1.31 23.57
N ILE A 162 -1.01 1.01 22.30
CA ILE A 162 -2.29 1.36 21.65
C ILE A 162 -3.45 0.69 22.37
N VAL A 163 -3.33 -0.61 22.69
CA VAL A 163 -4.38 -1.36 23.41
C VAL A 163 -4.75 -0.69 24.74
N ARG A 164 -3.73 -0.25 25.49
CA ARG A 164 -3.91 0.40 26.78
C ARG A 164 -4.52 1.79 26.64
N ALA A 165 -4.00 2.60 25.72
CA ALA A 165 -4.46 3.97 25.50
C ALA A 165 -5.92 4.01 25.02
N TRP A 166 -6.25 3.15 24.05
CA TRP A 166 -7.60 3.07 23.46
C TRP A 166 -8.54 2.14 24.24
N ARG A 167 -8.07 1.52 25.33
CA ARG A 167 -8.85 0.58 26.16
C ARG A 167 -9.54 -0.49 25.31
N ILE A 168 -8.80 -1.08 24.36
CA ILE A 168 -9.33 -2.07 23.42
C ILE A 168 -9.48 -3.41 24.16
N PRO A 169 -10.68 -3.99 24.24
CA PRO A 169 -10.78 -5.33 24.82
C PRO A 169 -10.18 -6.35 23.89
N ARG A 170 -9.45 -7.32 24.46
CA ARG A 170 -8.68 -8.31 23.69
C ARG A 170 -9.49 -8.99 22.59
N ALA A 171 -10.71 -9.46 22.93
CA ALA A 171 -11.61 -10.08 21.95
C ALA A 171 -11.94 -9.14 20.78
N THR A 172 -12.07 -7.84 21.03
CA THR A 172 -12.34 -6.84 19.98
C THR A 172 -11.16 -6.62 19.06
N LEU A 173 -9.94 -6.54 19.58
CA LEU A 173 -8.73 -6.49 18.74
C LEU A 173 -8.61 -7.75 17.89
N ARG A 174 -8.82 -8.93 18.48
CA ARG A 174 -8.75 -10.19 17.75
C ARG A 174 -9.78 -10.27 16.63
N MET A 175 -11.04 -9.92 16.92
CA MET A 175 -12.12 -9.93 15.93
C MET A 175 -11.91 -8.90 14.82
N PHE A 176 -11.28 -7.76 15.13
CA PHE A 176 -10.87 -6.79 14.12
C PHE A 176 -9.81 -7.38 13.18
N LEU A 177 -8.70 -7.89 13.72
CA LEU A 177 -7.60 -8.43 12.91
C LEU A 177 -8.02 -9.63 12.06
N LEU A 178 -8.83 -10.54 12.61
CA LEU A 178 -9.41 -11.64 11.85
C LEU A 178 -10.34 -11.13 10.75
N GLY A 179 -11.17 -10.13 11.05
CA GLY A 179 -12.06 -9.51 10.07
C GLY A 179 -11.33 -8.79 8.94
N VAL A 180 -10.16 -8.20 9.19
CA VAL A 180 -9.28 -7.64 8.14
C VAL A 180 -8.64 -8.77 7.33
N ARG A 181 -8.06 -9.77 7.99
CA ARG A 181 -7.42 -10.91 7.33
C ARG A 181 -8.34 -11.63 6.35
N GLU A 182 -9.59 -11.84 6.74
CA GLU A 182 -10.63 -12.49 5.92
C GLU A 182 -11.01 -11.69 4.67
N ARG A 183 -10.68 -10.38 4.64
CA ARG A 183 -10.97 -9.48 3.52
C ARG A 183 -9.79 -9.28 2.58
N TYR A 184 -8.60 -9.71 2.95
CA TYR A 184 -7.50 -9.81 1.99
C TYR A 184 -7.72 -11.01 1.07
N GLN A 185 -7.71 -10.74 -0.23
CA GLN A 185 -7.84 -11.75 -1.27
C GLN A 185 -6.53 -12.54 -1.43
N ASP A 186 -6.61 -13.73 -2.02
CA ASP A 186 -5.45 -14.58 -2.29
C ASP A 186 -4.74 -14.19 -3.61
N ASN A 187 -4.49 -12.90 -3.79
CA ASN A 187 -3.72 -12.40 -4.95
C ASN A 187 -2.24 -12.79 -4.84
N PRO A 188 -1.49 -12.86 -5.96
CA PRO A 188 -0.06 -13.17 -5.91
C PRO A 188 0.75 -12.21 -5.02
N TYR A 189 0.53 -10.89 -5.15
CA TYR A 189 1.23 -9.83 -4.43
C TYR A 189 0.36 -9.16 -3.36
N HIS A 190 -0.76 -8.52 -3.73
CA HIS A 190 -1.60 -7.76 -2.80
C HIS A 190 -2.50 -8.68 -1.95
N ASN A 191 -1.88 -9.36 -0.98
CA ASN A 191 -2.50 -10.36 -0.09
C ASN A 191 -2.17 -10.09 1.39
N PHE A 192 -2.67 -10.94 2.29
CA PHE A 192 -2.47 -10.72 3.73
C PHE A 192 -0.99 -10.77 4.19
N LYS A 193 -0.11 -11.46 3.45
CA LYS A 193 1.32 -11.45 3.77
C LYS A 193 1.95 -10.10 3.40
N HIS A 194 1.50 -9.45 2.32
CA HIS A 194 1.92 -8.09 2.00
C HIS A 194 1.46 -7.11 3.08
N CYS A 195 0.18 -7.17 3.48
CA CYS A 195 -0.32 -6.45 4.67
C CYS A 195 0.59 -6.59 5.89
N PHE A 196 1.00 -7.84 6.20
CA PHE A 196 1.92 -8.10 7.30
C PHE A 196 3.30 -7.44 7.09
N CYS A 197 3.89 -7.54 5.89
CA CYS A 197 5.16 -6.89 5.55
C CYS A 197 5.12 -5.37 5.81
N VAL A 198 4.05 -4.71 5.35
CA VAL A 198 3.86 -3.26 5.52
C VAL A 198 3.68 -2.91 6.98
N THR A 199 2.83 -3.64 7.69
CA THR A 199 2.59 -3.43 9.13
C THR A 199 3.86 -3.62 9.95
N GLN A 200 4.62 -4.69 9.68
CA GLN A 200 5.88 -4.98 10.37
C GLN A 200 6.95 -3.96 10.04
N MET A 201 7.06 -3.50 8.79
CA MET A 201 8.02 -2.46 8.42
C MET A 201 7.66 -1.12 9.07
N ALA A 202 6.39 -0.72 9.08
CA ALA A 202 5.94 0.48 9.77
C ALA A 202 6.27 0.42 11.28
N TYR A 203 6.06 -0.74 11.92
CA TYR A 203 6.45 -0.99 13.30
C TYR A 203 7.97 -0.91 13.50
N SER A 204 8.77 -1.54 12.63
CA SER A 204 10.24 -1.42 12.62
C SER A 204 10.69 0.03 12.54
N MET A 205 10.10 0.82 11.64
CA MET A 205 10.39 2.25 11.49
C MET A 205 10.05 3.03 12.77
N VAL A 206 8.88 2.80 13.37
CA VAL A 206 8.52 3.43 14.66
C VAL A 206 9.56 3.13 15.75
N CYS A 207 10.07 1.90 15.81
CA CYS A 207 11.07 1.49 16.81
C CYS A 207 12.45 2.07 16.51
N LYS A 208 13.00 1.81 15.33
CA LYS A 208 14.37 2.17 14.92
C LYS A 208 14.56 3.68 14.80
N LEU A 209 13.51 4.39 14.41
CA LEU A 209 13.51 5.85 14.28
C LEU A 209 13.07 6.56 15.57
N ARG A 210 12.89 5.81 16.67
CA ARG A 210 12.57 6.31 18.01
C ARG A 210 11.31 7.20 18.07
N LEU A 211 10.33 6.95 17.21
CA LEU A 211 9.13 7.78 17.10
C LEU A 211 8.18 7.63 18.29
N ARG A 212 8.32 6.56 19.09
CA ARG A 212 7.52 6.32 20.30
C ARG A 212 7.56 7.47 21.31
N GLY A 213 8.70 8.18 21.40
CA GLY A 213 8.88 9.30 22.32
C GLY A 213 8.40 10.65 21.77
N SER A 214 8.16 10.74 20.47
CA SER A 214 7.91 12.00 19.77
C SER A 214 6.52 12.09 19.14
N VAL A 215 5.87 10.94 18.89
CA VAL A 215 4.56 10.82 18.26
C VAL A 215 3.56 10.26 19.26
N SER A 216 2.36 10.85 19.31
CA SER A 216 1.33 10.39 20.25
C SER A 216 0.83 8.98 19.90
N VAL A 217 0.31 8.26 20.90
CA VAL A 217 -0.22 6.90 20.70
C VAL A 217 -1.39 6.87 19.70
N ASP A 218 -2.17 7.95 19.60
CA ASP A 218 -3.26 8.06 18.63
C ASP A 218 -2.74 8.08 17.18
N TYR A 219 -1.66 8.81 16.93
CA TYR A 219 -0.99 8.85 15.64
C TYR A 219 -0.28 7.53 15.30
N LEU A 220 0.36 6.90 16.28
CA LEU A 220 0.96 5.56 16.11
C LEU A 220 -0.10 4.49 15.83
N GLY A 221 -1.23 4.57 16.53
CA GLY A 221 -2.35 3.67 16.31
C GLY A 221 -3.03 3.90 14.96
N ALA A 222 -3.14 5.14 14.50
CA ALA A 222 -3.61 5.45 13.15
C ALA A 222 -2.67 4.86 12.09
N LEU A 223 -1.35 5.03 12.25
CA LEU A 223 -0.35 4.41 11.36
C LEU A 223 -0.48 2.89 11.30
N LEU A 224 -0.51 2.21 12.45
CA LEU A 224 -0.56 0.75 12.48
C LEU A 224 -1.89 0.23 11.92
N THR A 225 -3.00 0.92 12.20
CA THR A 225 -4.31 0.55 11.66
C THR A 225 -4.41 0.80 10.15
N ALA A 226 -3.83 1.89 9.65
CA ALA A 226 -3.73 2.13 8.21
C ALA A 226 -2.88 1.07 7.52
N ALA A 227 -1.70 0.75 8.06
CA ALA A 227 -0.81 -0.27 7.50
C ALA A 227 -1.48 -1.66 7.40
N VAL A 228 -2.25 -2.06 8.41
CA VAL A 228 -3.00 -3.34 8.41
C VAL A 228 -4.15 -3.34 7.38
N CYS A 229 -4.65 -2.17 6.99
CA CYS A 229 -5.86 -2.05 6.19
C CYS A 229 -5.64 -1.47 4.79
N HIS A 230 -4.44 -1.01 4.45
CA HIS A 230 -4.21 -0.14 3.29
C HIS A 230 -4.61 -0.77 1.95
N ASP A 231 -4.61 -2.10 1.85
CA ASP A 231 -4.94 -2.90 0.67
C ASP A 231 -6.09 -3.89 0.91
N VAL A 232 -6.88 -3.67 1.95
CA VAL A 232 -7.96 -4.61 2.29
C VAL A 232 -8.95 -4.71 1.12
N ASP A 233 -9.28 -5.93 0.69
CA ASP A 233 -10.14 -6.21 -0.47
C ASP A 233 -9.56 -5.78 -1.84
N HIS A 234 -8.24 -5.71 -1.98
CA HIS A 234 -7.60 -5.47 -3.28
C HIS A 234 -7.94 -6.58 -4.31
N PRO A 235 -8.38 -6.24 -5.54
CA PRO A 235 -8.87 -7.21 -6.53
C PRO A 235 -7.77 -7.83 -7.41
N GLY A 236 -6.51 -7.47 -7.19
CA GLY A 236 -5.38 -7.86 -8.03
C GLY A 236 -5.25 -7.05 -9.32
N LEU A 237 -5.92 -5.89 -9.38
CA LEU A 237 -5.95 -4.97 -10.53
C LEU A 237 -5.74 -3.56 -9.99
N ASN A 238 -4.95 -2.74 -10.67
CA ASN A 238 -4.61 -1.40 -10.23
C ASN A 238 -5.62 -0.32 -10.69
N ASN A 239 -5.42 0.92 -10.22
CA ASN A 239 -6.24 2.08 -10.57
C ASN A 239 -6.33 2.36 -12.09
N ALA A 240 -5.28 2.03 -12.87
CA ALA A 240 -5.28 2.22 -14.33
C ALA A 240 -6.27 1.26 -15.01
N TYR A 241 -6.27 -0.02 -14.63
CA TYR A 241 -7.27 -0.98 -15.09
C TYR A 241 -8.69 -0.50 -14.77
N HIS A 242 -8.93 -0.13 -13.51
CA HIS A 242 -10.26 0.32 -13.07
C HIS A 242 -10.77 1.52 -13.89
N SER A 243 -9.88 2.46 -14.20
CA SER A 243 -10.17 3.65 -15.01
C SER A 243 -10.47 3.29 -16.46
N HIS A 244 -9.61 2.51 -17.12
CA HIS A 244 -9.78 2.12 -18.51
C HIS A 244 -11.03 1.25 -18.72
N ALA A 245 -11.26 0.29 -17.82
CA ALA A 245 -12.41 -0.60 -17.85
C ALA A 245 -13.72 0.07 -17.36
N ARG A 246 -13.65 1.31 -16.85
CA ARG A 246 -14.79 2.07 -16.29
C ARG A 246 -15.61 1.24 -15.30
N THR A 247 -14.90 0.54 -14.42
CA THR A 247 -15.52 -0.35 -13.43
C THR A 247 -16.46 0.43 -12.50
N PRO A 248 -17.42 -0.24 -11.83
CA PRO A 248 -18.29 0.41 -10.85
C PRO A 248 -17.53 1.16 -9.75
N LEU A 249 -16.37 0.65 -9.31
CA LEU A 249 -15.51 1.34 -8.34
C LEU A 249 -14.96 2.65 -8.92
N ALA A 250 -14.50 2.65 -10.17
CA ALA A 250 -13.98 3.85 -10.83
C ALA A 250 -15.04 4.96 -10.92
N ILE A 251 -16.28 4.58 -11.28
CA ILE A 251 -17.41 5.50 -11.33
C ILE A 251 -17.75 6.02 -9.93
N LEU A 252 -17.86 5.12 -8.94
CA LEU A 252 -18.21 5.46 -7.55
C LEU A 252 -17.23 6.47 -6.94
N TYR A 253 -15.95 6.31 -7.22
CA TYR A 253 -14.86 7.13 -6.67
C TYR A 253 -14.40 8.25 -7.61
N ASN A 254 -15.16 8.53 -8.66
CA ASN A 254 -14.89 9.59 -9.63
C ASN A 254 -13.45 9.54 -10.18
N TYR A 255 -12.95 8.34 -10.48
CA TYR A 255 -11.64 8.09 -11.08
C TYR A 255 -10.43 8.62 -10.26
N LYS A 256 -10.58 8.84 -8.95
CA LYS A 256 -9.51 9.32 -8.06
C LYS A 256 -9.21 8.29 -7.00
N SER A 257 -7.93 7.89 -6.85
CA SER A 257 -7.46 6.94 -5.82
C SER A 257 -8.48 5.81 -5.56
N ILE A 258 -8.88 5.14 -6.65
CA ILE A 258 -10.11 4.32 -6.70
C ILE A 258 -10.02 3.20 -5.66
N LEU A 259 -8.89 2.51 -5.64
CA LEU A 259 -8.63 1.40 -4.74
C LEU A 259 -8.38 1.89 -3.32
N GLU A 260 -7.61 2.96 -3.12
CA GLU A 260 -7.30 3.45 -1.77
C GLU A 260 -8.57 3.98 -1.06
N GLN A 261 -9.49 4.60 -1.81
CA GLN A 261 -10.82 4.94 -1.30
C GLN A 261 -11.65 3.69 -0.97
N HIS A 262 -11.58 2.65 -1.80
CA HIS A 262 -12.24 1.36 -1.54
C HIS A 262 -11.70 0.68 -0.28
N HIS A 263 -10.38 0.60 -0.11
CA HIS A 263 -9.71 0.03 1.06
C HIS A 263 -10.14 0.75 2.33
N PHE A 264 -10.19 2.09 2.32
CA PHE A 264 -10.69 2.86 3.45
C PHE A 264 -12.19 2.64 3.71
N ALA A 265 -13.02 2.52 2.67
CA ALA A 265 -14.44 2.22 2.82
C ALA A 265 -14.69 0.83 3.44
N VAL A 266 -13.94 -0.18 3.01
CA VAL A 266 -13.98 -1.53 3.59
C VAL A 266 -13.49 -1.51 5.05
N THR A 267 -12.46 -0.74 5.35
CA THR A 267 -11.98 -0.52 6.73
C THR A 267 -13.09 0.05 7.62
N CYS A 268 -13.78 1.10 7.15
CA CYS A 268 -14.93 1.68 7.83
C CYS A 268 -16.05 0.65 8.04
N ARG A 269 -16.32 -0.19 7.03
CA ARG A 269 -17.32 -1.26 7.13
C ARG A 269 -16.94 -2.28 8.19
N ILE A 270 -15.68 -2.71 8.29
CA ILE A 270 -15.20 -3.64 9.33
C ILE A 270 -15.41 -3.03 10.71
N LEU A 271 -15.02 -1.77 10.89
CA LEU A 271 -15.11 -1.03 12.15
C LEU A 271 -16.55 -0.67 12.55
N SER A 272 -17.49 -0.67 11.61
CA SER A 272 -18.92 -0.44 11.91
C SER A 272 -19.52 -1.54 12.80
N ASN A 273 -18.92 -2.74 12.81
CA ASN A 273 -19.33 -3.82 13.72
C ASN A 273 -18.78 -3.55 15.13
N LYS A 274 -19.69 -3.45 16.12
CA LYS A 274 -19.36 -3.19 17.54
C LYS A 274 -18.32 -4.15 18.13
N GLU A 275 -18.32 -5.40 17.68
CA GLU A 275 -17.38 -6.43 18.15
C GLU A 275 -15.99 -6.26 17.56
N ARG A 276 -15.87 -5.61 16.39
CA ARG A 276 -14.62 -5.33 15.67
C ARG A 276 -14.15 -3.87 15.82
N ASN A 277 -14.95 -3.02 16.46
CA ASN A 277 -14.64 -1.60 16.59
C ASN A 277 -13.57 -1.34 17.66
N ILE A 278 -12.32 -1.33 17.24
CA ILE A 278 -11.16 -1.01 18.10
C ILE A 278 -11.13 0.45 18.58
N PHE A 279 -11.92 1.34 17.96
CA PHE A 279 -11.97 2.75 18.34
C PHE A 279 -13.12 3.12 19.29
N ARG A 280 -13.94 2.15 19.71
CA ARG A 280 -15.18 2.42 20.47
C ARG A 280 -14.98 3.16 21.80
N ASN A 281 -13.78 3.09 22.37
CA ASN A 281 -13.42 3.71 23.65
C ASN A 281 -12.40 4.86 23.47
N VAL A 282 -12.15 5.29 22.23
CA VAL A 282 -11.21 6.39 21.89
C VAL A 282 -11.98 7.71 21.94
N ASN A 283 -11.48 8.69 22.69
CA ASN A 283 -12.16 9.96 22.89
C ASN A 283 -12.21 10.79 21.59
N ASN A 284 -11.12 10.84 20.84
CA ASN A 284 -10.94 11.54 19.57
C ASN A 284 -11.06 10.58 18.37
N ARG A 285 -11.99 9.61 18.44
CA ARG A 285 -12.16 8.56 17.41
C ARG A 285 -12.20 9.11 15.99
N ASP A 286 -12.97 10.16 15.75
CA ASP A 286 -13.21 10.65 14.39
C ASP A 286 -11.94 11.29 13.80
N GLU A 287 -11.08 11.90 14.63
CA GLU A 287 -9.75 12.38 14.23
C GLU A 287 -8.82 11.19 13.89
N VAL A 288 -8.79 10.16 14.75
CA VAL A 288 -7.98 8.95 14.51
C VAL A 288 -8.41 8.25 13.22
N LEU A 289 -9.72 8.10 12.98
CA LEU A 289 -10.25 7.51 11.76
C LEU A 289 -9.95 8.36 10.52
N THR A 290 -10.00 9.69 10.65
CA THR A 290 -9.59 10.62 9.57
C THR A 290 -8.11 10.41 9.23
N ASN A 291 -7.24 10.32 10.25
CA ASN A 291 -5.82 10.05 10.04
C ASN A 291 -5.58 8.69 9.37
N VAL A 292 -6.34 7.64 9.73
CA VAL A 292 -6.29 6.34 9.03
C VAL A 292 -6.62 6.50 7.56
N GLY A 293 -7.70 7.22 7.21
CA GLY A 293 -8.07 7.49 5.83
C GLY A 293 -7.01 8.27 5.06
N GLU A 294 -6.45 9.32 5.66
CA GLU A 294 -5.38 10.13 5.06
C GLU A 294 -4.10 9.32 4.81
N LEU A 295 -3.80 8.34 5.65
CA LEU A 295 -2.64 7.46 5.51
C LEU A 295 -2.85 6.40 4.43
N ILE A 296 -4.03 5.77 4.39
CA ILE A 296 -4.39 4.82 3.32
C ILE A 296 -4.40 5.55 1.97
N LEU A 297 -5.04 6.70 1.86
CA LEU A 297 -5.05 7.47 0.61
C LEU A 297 -3.67 7.99 0.19
N ALA A 298 -2.68 8.00 1.08
CA ALA A 298 -1.32 8.39 0.73
C ALA A 298 -0.52 7.26 0.07
N THR A 299 -0.96 6.00 0.14
CA THR A 299 -0.27 4.88 -0.51
C THR A 299 -0.34 4.99 -2.02
N ASP A 300 -1.43 5.54 -2.57
CA ASP A 300 -1.58 5.86 -4.00
C ASP A 300 -0.33 6.53 -4.59
N LEU A 301 0.33 5.83 -5.52
CA LEU A 301 1.54 6.32 -6.18
C LEU A 301 1.28 7.55 -7.06
N ALA A 302 0.06 7.76 -7.57
CA ALA A 302 -0.28 9.00 -8.29
C ALA A 302 -0.20 10.24 -7.39
N ARG A 303 -0.30 10.08 -6.06
CA ARG A 303 -0.15 11.16 -5.07
C ARG A 303 1.26 11.30 -4.52
N HIS A 304 2.22 10.49 -4.99
CA HIS A 304 3.58 10.44 -4.44
C HIS A 304 4.25 11.81 -4.40
N LYS A 305 4.17 12.57 -5.51
CA LYS A 305 4.77 13.90 -5.61
C LYS A 305 4.21 14.88 -4.57
N ASP A 306 2.89 14.97 -4.46
CA ASP A 306 2.23 15.90 -3.53
C ASP A 306 2.56 15.59 -2.07
N VAL A 307 2.62 14.29 -1.73
CA VAL A 307 3.01 13.83 -0.39
C VAL A 307 4.46 14.20 -0.09
N MET A 308 5.38 13.95 -1.03
CA MET A 308 6.80 14.29 -0.90
C MET A 308 7.02 15.79 -0.76
N GLU A 309 6.38 16.61 -1.60
CA GLU A 309 6.50 18.07 -1.55
C GLU A 309 5.93 18.66 -0.25
N THR A 310 4.82 18.10 0.25
CA THR A 310 4.23 18.54 1.52
C THR A 310 5.15 18.23 2.69
N TYR A 311 5.74 17.03 2.73
CA TYR A 311 6.71 16.66 3.75
C TYR A 311 7.97 17.54 3.68
N ALA A 312 8.56 17.68 2.49
CA ALA A 312 9.79 18.46 2.29
C ALA A 312 9.61 19.91 2.76
N ARG A 313 8.47 20.53 2.40
CA ARG A 313 8.12 21.88 2.87
C ARG A 313 8.03 21.97 4.39
N ASN A 314 7.37 21.02 5.04
CA ASN A 314 7.26 21.00 6.51
C ASN A 314 8.63 20.80 7.19
N VAL A 315 9.58 20.12 6.55
CA VAL A 315 10.95 19.97 7.04
C VAL A 315 11.74 21.26 6.87
N ASP A 316 11.72 21.83 5.66
CA ASP A 316 12.47 23.04 5.31
C ASP A 316 12.00 24.27 6.10
N ASP A 317 10.70 24.37 6.38
CA ASP A 317 10.09 25.47 7.14
C ASP A 317 10.26 25.34 8.68
N GLY A 318 10.96 24.30 9.15
CA GLY A 318 11.19 24.04 10.57
C GLY A 318 10.19 23.07 11.17
N PHE A 319 10.45 21.77 10.98
CA PHE A 319 9.61 20.69 11.50
C PHE A 319 9.37 20.78 13.02
N ASP A 320 8.14 20.48 13.48
CA ASP A 320 7.77 20.44 14.90
C ASP A 320 6.89 19.22 15.18
N PHE A 321 7.35 18.35 16.09
CA PHE A 321 6.59 17.18 16.54
C PHE A 321 5.32 17.53 17.34
N LYS A 322 5.14 18.79 17.75
CA LYS A 322 3.89 19.28 18.34
C LYS A 322 2.86 19.73 17.31
N ASN A 323 3.26 19.87 16.04
CA ASN A 323 2.35 20.20 14.95
C ASN A 323 1.76 18.93 14.35
N ASN A 324 0.46 18.74 14.55
CA ASN A 324 -0.31 17.60 14.05
C ASN A 324 -0.19 17.37 12.53
N GLY A 325 -0.14 18.44 11.73
CA GLY A 325 0.05 18.35 10.28
C GLY A 325 1.46 17.91 9.90
N HIS A 326 2.47 18.36 10.64
CA HIS A 326 3.86 17.94 10.44
C HIS A 326 4.01 16.45 10.80
N VAL A 327 3.50 16.03 11.96
CA VAL A 327 3.47 14.62 12.37
C VAL A 327 2.78 13.75 11.32
N LEU A 328 1.58 14.13 10.85
CA LEU A 328 0.86 13.36 9.84
C LEU A 328 1.68 13.25 8.53
N SER A 329 2.38 14.31 8.12
CA SER A 329 3.23 14.26 6.91
C SER A 329 4.39 13.27 7.05
N VAL A 330 5.05 13.16 8.20
CA VAL A 330 6.05 12.10 8.48
C VAL A 330 5.41 10.72 8.39
N LEU A 331 4.23 10.52 8.98
CA LEU A 331 3.57 9.22 8.96
C LEU A 331 3.13 8.80 7.56
N LYS A 332 2.75 9.75 6.70
CA LYS A 332 2.51 9.51 5.27
C LYS A 332 3.76 9.03 4.55
N ILE A 333 4.94 9.61 4.83
CA ILE A 333 6.20 9.10 4.30
C ILE A 333 6.50 7.70 4.85
N ILE A 334 6.28 7.45 6.15
CA ILE A 334 6.53 6.14 6.76
C ILE A 334 5.67 5.05 6.17
N ILE A 335 4.35 5.26 6.02
CA ILE A 335 3.47 4.23 5.43
C ILE A 335 3.84 3.96 3.97
N LYS A 336 4.18 5.00 3.18
CA LYS A 336 4.64 4.82 1.81
C LYS A 336 5.98 4.08 1.74
N CYS A 337 6.93 4.41 2.60
CA CYS A 337 8.17 3.65 2.74
C CYS A 337 7.87 2.19 3.06
N ALA A 338 7.04 1.92 4.05
CA ALA A 338 6.70 0.58 4.50
C ALA A 338 5.99 -0.25 3.41
N ASP A 339 5.08 0.36 2.68
CA ASP A 339 4.32 -0.22 1.58
C ASP A 339 5.23 -0.80 0.49
N VAL A 340 6.19 0.00 0.01
CA VAL A 340 7.10 -0.41 -1.07
C VAL A 340 8.42 -0.99 -0.56
N SER A 341 8.51 -1.37 0.72
CA SER A 341 9.78 -1.67 1.41
C SER A 341 10.43 -3.02 1.12
N ASN A 342 9.89 -3.84 0.21
CA ASN A 342 10.36 -5.22 0.01
C ASN A 342 11.87 -5.28 -0.28
N GLU A 343 12.40 -4.36 -1.11
CA GLU A 343 13.83 -4.31 -1.48
C GLU A 343 14.75 -3.79 -0.36
N VAL A 344 14.20 -3.31 0.75
CA VAL A 344 14.98 -3.05 1.96
C VAL A 344 15.34 -4.35 2.69
N ARG A 345 14.57 -5.42 2.48
CA ARG A 345 14.79 -6.71 3.12
C ARG A 345 15.93 -7.46 2.43
N PRO A 346 16.54 -8.46 3.11
CA PRO A 346 17.51 -9.35 2.47
C PRO A 346 16.94 -9.97 1.19
N GLU A 347 17.81 -10.25 0.21
CA GLU A 347 17.41 -10.82 -1.10
C GLU A 347 16.60 -12.11 -0.98
N THR A 348 16.93 -12.96 -0.02
CA THR A 348 16.19 -14.20 0.27
C THR A 348 14.74 -13.97 0.68
N VAL A 349 14.43 -12.76 1.15
CA VAL A 349 13.06 -12.32 1.51
C VAL A 349 12.45 -11.49 0.39
N ALA A 350 13.21 -10.58 -0.22
CA ALA A 350 12.75 -9.65 -1.26
C ALA A 350 12.50 -10.32 -2.61
N GLY A 351 13.37 -11.22 -3.06
CA GLY A 351 13.29 -11.86 -4.39
C GLY A 351 11.94 -12.53 -4.67
N PRO A 352 11.41 -13.37 -3.77
CA PRO A 352 10.08 -13.98 -3.97
C PRO A 352 8.93 -12.97 -4.07
N TRP A 353 9.08 -11.75 -3.54
CA TRP A 353 8.07 -10.69 -3.72
C TRP A 353 8.09 -10.10 -5.13
N VAL A 354 9.26 -10.02 -5.78
CA VAL A 354 9.36 -9.56 -7.17
C VAL A 354 8.66 -10.56 -8.08
N GLU A 355 8.89 -11.86 -7.92
CA GLU A 355 8.19 -12.90 -8.68
C GLU A 355 6.66 -12.78 -8.53
N ARG A 356 6.18 -12.55 -7.31
CA ARG A 356 4.76 -12.36 -7.01
C ARG A 356 4.18 -11.09 -7.63
N LEU A 357 4.93 -9.98 -7.59
CA LEU A 357 4.53 -8.72 -8.20
C LEU A 357 4.32 -8.89 -9.71
N PHE A 358 5.31 -9.48 -10.38
CA PHE A 358 5.24 -9.70 -11.82
C PHE A 358 4.21 -10.75 -12.23
N ALA A 359 3.91 -11.74 -11.37
CA ALA A 359 2.80 -12.66 -11.60
C ALA A 359 1.44 -11.93 -11.59
N GLU A 360 1.23 -11.01 -10.65
CA GLU A 360 0.00 -10.22 -10.58
C GLU A 360 -0.12 -9.22 -11.75
N TYR A 361 0.98 -8.52 -12.08
CA TYR A 361 1.05 -7.63 -13.24
C TYR A 361 0.78 -8.36 -14.55
N SER A 362 1.32 -9.57 -14.71
CA SER A 362 1.09 -10.39 -15.91
C SER A 362 -0.37 -10.79 -16.05
N GLU A 363 -1.06 -11.11 -14.96
CA GLU A 363 -2.50 -11.42 -14.99
C GLU A 363 -3.32 -10.20 -15.40
N GLN A 364 -3.01 -9.02 -14.85
CA GLN A 364 -3.65 -7.77 -15.28
C GLN A 364 -3.39 -7.50 -16.77
N SER A 365 -2.14 -7.57 -17.24
CA SER A 365 -1.78 -7.32 -18.64
C SER A 365 -2.50 -8.30 -19.59
N ALA A 366 -2.54 -9.59 -19.25
CA ALA A 366 -3.26 -10.59 -20.03
C ALA A 366 -4.77 -10.29 -20.11
N ARG A 367 -5.36 -9.82 -19.01
CA ARG A 367 -6.75 -9.39 -18.95
C ARG A 367 -7.00 -8.14 -19.79
N GLU A 368 -6.14 -7.12 -19.70
CA GLU A 368 -6.20 -5.91 -20.52
C GLU A 368 -6.17 -6.25 -22.02
N LYS A 369 -5.25 -7.13 -22.45
CA LYS A 369 -5.16 -7.64 -23.83
C LYS A 369 -6.47 -8.32 -24.27
N ARG A 370 -7.03 -9.21 -23.44
CA ARG A 370 -8.27 -9.95 -23.72
C ARG A 370 -9.48 -9.02 -23.84
N GLU A 371 -9.55 -8.00 -23.00
CA GLU A 371 -10.65 -7.02 -22.95
C GLU A 371 -10.44 -5.84 -23.91
N ARG A 372 -9.33 -5.83 -24.67
CA ARG A 372 -8.95 -4.75 -25.61
C ARG A 372 -8.82 -3.38 -24.94
N LEU A 373 -8.33 -3.37 -23.70
CA LEU A 373 -7.99 -2.16 -22.96
C LEU A 373 -6.54 -1.73 -23.24
N PRO A 374 -6.17 -0.46 -22.99
CA PRO A 374 -4.78 -0.05 -23.00
C PRO A 374 -3.96 -0.89 -22.02
N VAL A 375 -2.91 -1.54 -22.53
CA VAL A 375 -2.01 -2.38 -21.73
C VAL A 375 -0.92 -1.50 -21.11
N THR A 376 -0.67 -1.70 -19.83
CA THR A 376 0.40 -0.98 -19.12
C THR A 376 1.78 -1.58 -19.47
N PRO A 377 2.71 -0.86 -20.15
CA PRO A 377 3.91 -1.49 -20.72
C PRO A 377 4.84 -2.16 -19.70
N TYR A 378 5.03 -1.57 -18.53
CA TYR A 378 5.89 -2.14 -17.48
C TYR A 378 5.27 -3.35 -16.76
N MET A 379 4.02 -3.70 -17.07
CA MET A 379 3.33 -4.90 -16.57
C MET A 379 3.30 -6.02 -17.60
N ASP A 380 3.64 -5.74 -18.85
CA ASP A 380 3.57 -6.70 -19.95
C ASP A 380 4.82 -7.60 -19.97
N PRO A 381 4.68 -8.92 -19.73
CA PRO A 381 5.82 -9.85 -19.75
C PRO A 381 6.53 -9.94 -21.11
N ASP A 382 5.87 -9.52 -22.21
CA ASP A 382 6.49 -9.49 -23.54
C ASP A 382 7.45 -8.29 -23.72
N ILE A 383 7.36 -7.29 -22.85
CA ILE A 383 8.07 -6.00 -22.97
C ILE A 383 9.01 -5.77 -21.79
N VAL A 384 8.58 -6.08 -20.57
CA VAL A 384 9.27 -5.66 -19.35
C VAL A 384 10.58 -6.40 -19.14
N ASN A 385 11.65 -5.64 -18.86
CA ASN A 385 12.84 -6.18 -18.23
C ASN A 385 12.70 -6.02 -16.70
N VAL A 386 12.61 -7.15 -15.99
CA VAL A 386 12.38 -7.16 -14.53
C VAL A 386 13.51 -6.47 -13.79
N ALA A 387 14.78 -6.76 -14.11
CA ALA A 387 15.92 -6.18 -13.41
C ALA A 387 16.00 -4.66 -13.59
N GLU A 388 15.80 -4.17 -14.81
CA GLU A 388 15.74 -2.74 -15.13
C GLU A 388 14.52 -2.06 -14.48
N SER A 389 13.38 -2.74 -14.43
CA SER A 389 12.19 -2.24 -13.72
C SER A 389 12.48 -2.03 -12.23
N GLN A 390 13.07 -3.02 -11.57
CA GLN A 390 13.45 -2.92 -10.16
C GLN A 390 14.54 -1.85 -9.94
N GLU A 391 15.55 -1.76 -10.81
CA GLU A 391 16.58 -0.71 -10.76
C GLU A 391 15.94 0.68 -10.80
N ASN A 392 15.06 0.91 -11.78
CA ASN A 392 14.37 2.18 -11.98
C ASN A 392 13.46 2.53 -10.81
N PHE A 393 12.76 1.55 -10.25
CA PHE A 393 11.88 1.77 -9.09
C PHE A 393 12.67 2.12 -7.83
N ILE A 394 13.76 1.40 -7.55
CA ILE A 394 14.63 1.71 -6.40
C ILE A 394 15.24 3.11 -6.56
N ARG A 395 15.76 3.43 -7.74
CA ARG A 395 16.43 4.72 -8.01
C ARG A 395 15.46 5.90 -8.04
N GLY A 396 14.28 5.71 -8.64
CA GLY A 396 13.32 6.77 -8.93
C GLY A 396 12.32 7.03 -7.82
N ILE A 397 11.96 6.01 -7.04
CA ILE A 397 10.92 6.11 -6.01
C ILE A 397 11.48 5.85 -4.61
N MET A 398 12.13 4.70 -4.40
CA MET A 398 12.51 4.30 -3.05
C MET A 398 13.61 5.20 -2.47
N LEU A 399 14.77 5.27 -3.12
CA LEU A 399 15.92 6.04 -2.62
C LEU A 399 15.56 7.51 -2.36
N PRO A 400 14.91 8.26 -3.26
CA PRO A 400 14.49 9.63 -2.99
C PRO A 400 13.59 9.76 -1.76
N MET A 401 12.64 8.84 -1.58
CA MET A 401 11.73 8.84 -0.44
C MET A 401 12.46 8.61 0.88
N TYR A 402 13.39 7.64 0.93
CA TYR A 402 14.19 7.39 2.13
C TYR A 402 15.24 8.48 2.40
N ASP A 403 15.85 9.07 1.38
CA ASP A 403 16.78 10.21 1.55
C ASP A 403 16.05 11.44 2.11
N GLU A 404 14.82 11.70 1.67
CA GLU A 404 13.98 12.78 2.20
C GLU A 404 13.61 12.55 3.67
N LEU A 405 13.26 11.30 4.03
CA LEU A 405 13.07 10.91 5.43
C LEU A 405 14.34 11.15 6.28
N CYS A 406 15.52 10.88 5.71
CA CYS A 406 16.80 11.07 6.40
C CYS A 406 17.15 12.54 6.70
N LYS A 407 16.54 13.51 6.02
CA LYS A 407 16.74 14.93 6.35
C LYS A 407 16.22 15.27 7.76
N LEU A 408 15.14 14.61 8.19
CA LEU A 408 14.58 14.75 9.53
C LEU A 408 15.15 13.72 10.50
N ILE A 409 15.27 12.46 10.07
CA ILE A 409 15.65 11.33 10.93
C ILE A 409 16.87 10.61 10.35
N VAL A 410 18.07 11.07 10.74
CA VAL A 410 19.35 10.60 10.20
C VAL A 410 19.55 9.09 10.37
N ASP A 411 19.03 8.50 11.46
CA ASP A 411 19.13 7.06 11.75
C ASP A 411 18.51 6.18 10.65
N ALA A 412 17.58 6.71 9.84
CA ALA A 412 16.97 5.98 8.73
C ALA A 412 17.99 5.52 7.67
N ARG A 413 19.12 6.22 7.52
CA ARG A 413 20.15 5.89 6.53
C ARG A 413 20.74 4.50 6.76
N LEU A 414 21.08 4.20 8.01
CA LEU A 414 21.76 2.95 8.37
C LEU A 414 20.87 1.73 8.13
N PHE A 415 19.60 1.82 8.53
CA PHE A 415 18.69 0.69 8.55
C PHE A 415 17.98 0.44 7.22
N TYR A 416 17.75 1.49 6.41
CA TYR A 416 16.86 1.38 5.25
C TYR A 416 17.53 1.77 3.92
N ILE A 417 18.47 2.73 3.91
CA ILE A 417 19.11 3.17 2.66
C ILE A 417 20.23 2.22 2.22
N ASN A 418 21.08 1.77 3.15
CA ASN A 418 22.19 0.88 2.80
C ASN A 418 21.72 -0.42 2.11
N PRO A 419 20.69 -1.14 2.62
CA PRO A 419 20.16 -2.31 1.94
C PRO A 419 19.63 -2.01 0.53
N LEU A 420 19.07 -0.81 0.29
CA LEU A 420 18.60 -0.40 -1.03
C LEU A 420 19.72 -0.16 -2.01
N TYR A 421 20.87 0.37 -1.58
CA TYR A 421 22.04 0.45 -2.44
C TYR A 421 22.58 -0.93 -2.80
N GLU A 422 22.58 -1.87 -1.85
CA GLU A 422 22.94 -3.26 -2.14
C GLU A 422 21.97 -3.90 -3.15
N ALA A 423 20.66 -3.69 -2.99
CA ALA A 423 19.65 -4.15 -3.94
C ALA A 423 19.82 -3.52 -5.32
N LEU A 424 20.03 -2.21 -5.38
CA LEU A 424 20.27 -1.48 -6.62
C LEU A 424 21.47 -2.04 -7.37
N THR A 425 22.60 -2.25 -6.70
CA THR A 425 23.81 -2.82 -7.32
C THR A 425 23.56 -4.24 -7.85
N ARG A 426 22.78 -5.07 -7.14
CA ARG A 426 22.41 -6.41 -7.64
C ARG A 426 21.63 -6.32 -8.96
N TYR A 427 20.62 -5.46 -9.03
CA TYR A 427 19.82 -5.28 -10.24
C TYR A 427 20.58 -4.62 -11.38
N GLU A 428 21.46 -3.65 -11.10
CA GLU A 428 22.36 -3.07 -12.11
C GLU A 428 23.22 -4.15 -12.77
N VAL A 429 23.84 -5.03 -11.95
CA VAL A 429 24.65 -6.15 -12.44
C VAL A 429 23.82 -7.15 -13.22
N GLN A 430 22.61 -7.48 -12.75
CA GLN A 430 21.70 -8.39 -13.45
C GLN A 430 21.26 -7.81 -14.81
N SER A 431 20.86 -6.54 -14.85
CA SER A 431 20.46 -5.82 -16.06
C SER A 431 21.61 -5.71 -17.07
N MET A 432 22.85 -5.49 -16.62
CA MET A 432 24.02 -5.52 -17.50
C MET A 432 24.23 -6.91 -18.13
N ARG A 433 24.11 -7.99 -17.33
CA ARG A 433 24.22 -9.37 -17.82
C ARG A 433 23.13 -9.72 -18.84
N GLU A 434 21.90 -9.32 -18.58
CA GLU A 434 20.76 -9.55 -19.48
C GLU A 434 20.90 -8.78 -20.80
N ARG A 435 21.60 -7.63 -20.79
CA ARG A 435 21.96 -6.86 -22.00
C ARG A 435 23.24 -7.33 -22.69
N GLY A 436 23.96 -8.30 -22.12
CA GLY A 436 25.23 -8.81 -22.66
C GLY A 436 26.40 -7.84 -22.57
N ILE A 437 26.40 -6.95 -21.57
CA ILE A 437 27.44 -5.93 -21.32
C ILE A 437 28.46 -6.43 -20.30
#